data_AF-A0A1I8P256-F1
#
_entry.id   AF-A0A1I8P256-F1
#
_cell.length_a   1.000
_cell.length_b   1.000
_cell.length_c   1.000
_cell.angle_alpha   90.00
_cell.angle_beta   90.00
_cell.angle_gamma   90.00
#
_symmetry.space_group_name_H-M   'P 1'
#
loop_
_entity.id
_entity.type
_entity.pdbx_description
1 polymer ?
#
loop_
_entity_poly.entity_id
_entity_poly.type
_entity_poly.pdbx_seq_one_letter_code
_entity_poly.pdbx_strand_id
1 'polypeptide(L)'
;MKLILGLLAIISITLKFSPALSLLSKSNDLQYLDQFGKFKTLLVDVQPIIKKVIEDIPADYSYDKYHQDLQNILKKINEKSGNVCSEKHFNDLAELVKLTKEYSKKGAPAEAKKVLRLFVKHGHRDYLKKQWFRLKKIDLAKLRKNILQMDKSDKKFKALTEMC
;
A
#
# COMPACT_ATOMS: atom_id res chain seq x y z
N MET A 1 11.49 -74.35 -37.01
CA MET A 1 12.91 -73.95 -37.16
C MET A 1 13.05 -72.55 -36.58
N LYS A 2 13.80 -72.42 -35.47
CA LYS A 2 14.55 -71.23 -34.97
C LYS A 2 13.70 -70.01 -34.53
N LEU A 3 13.57 -69.77 -33.21
CA LEU A 3 14.44 -68.93 -32.33
C LEU A 3 14.18 -67.42 -32.57
N ILE A 4 13.49 -66.71 -31.67
CA ILE A 4 13.95 -66.08 -30.41
C ILE A 4 14.41 -64.61 -30.58
N LEU A 5 13.85 -63.76 -29.70
CA LEU A 5 14.31 -62.45 -29.19
C LEU A 5 14.61 -61.26 -30.12
N GLY A 6 13.99 -60.12 -29.81
CA GLY A 6 14.38 -58.81 -30.33
C GLY A 6 13.65 -57.64 -29.66
N LEU A 7 14.02 -57.36 -28.40
CA LEU A 7 13.96 -56.08 -27.68
C LEU A 7 12.75 -55.13 -27.82
N LEU A 8 12.06 -54.98 -26.68
CA LEU A 8 11.82 -53.71 -25.98
C LEU A 8 12.41 -52.45 -26.65
N ALA A 9 11.53 -51.62 -27.20
CA ALA A 9 11.74 -50.17 -27.28
C ALA A 9 10.39 -49.47 -27.02
N ILE A 10 10.09 -49.32 -25.74
CA ILE A 10 9.11 -48.38 -25.22
C ILE A 10 9.65 -46.99 -25.51
N ILE A 11 9.11 -46.30 -26.51
CA ILE A 11 9.09 -44.83 -26.54
C ILE A 11 7.65 -44.43 -26.82
N SER A 12 6.82 -44.57 -25.79
CA SER A 12 5.64 -43.74 -25.65
C SER A 12 6.13 -42.30 -25.67
N ILE A 13 5.86 -41.59 -26.76
CA ILE A 13 5.92 -40.14 -26.82
C ILE A 13 4.81 -39.64 -25.89
N THR A 14 5.04 -39.70 -24.59
CA THR A 14 4.36 -38.79 -23.67
C THR A 14 4.84 -37.42 -24.10
N LEU A 15 3.93 -36.63 -24.66
CA LEU A 15 4.06 -35.20 -24.72
C LEU A 15 4.72 -34.77 -23.42
N LYS A 16 5.94 -34.23 -23.52
CA LYS A 16 6.46 -33.34 -22.52
C LYS A 16 5.53 -32.13 -22.56
N PHE A 17 4.39 -32.23 -21.89
CA PHE A 17 3.80 -31.10 -21.23
C PHE A 17 4.93 -30.55 -20.38
N SER A 18 5.60 -29.53 -20.92
CA SER A 18 6.43 -28.66 -20.11
C SER A 18 5.62 -28.36 -18.86
N PRO A 19 6.15 -28.56 -17.66
CA PRO A 19 5.53 -28.08 -16.43
C PRO A 19 5.68 -26.55 -16.42
N ALA A 20 5.03 -25.87 -17.37
CA ALA A 20 4.95 -24.42 -17.45
C ALA A 20 3.86 -23.87 -16.52
N LEU A 21 3.31 -24.69 -15.62
CA LEU A 21 2.19 -24.31 -14.77
C LEU A 21 2.27 -24.83 -13.32
N SER A 22 3.47 -25.05 -12.79
CA SER A 22 3.66 -25.42 -11.37
C SER A 22 4.70 -24.58 -10.63
N LEU A 23 5.10 -23.43 -11.18
CA LEU A 23 5.58 -22.30 -10.38
C LEU A 23 4.44 -21.28 -10.25
N LEU A 24 3.34 -21.74 -9.63
CA LEU A 24 2.50 -20.85 -8.86
C LEU A 24 3.42 -20.21 -7.81
N SER A 25 3.87 -18.98 -8.06
CA SER A 25 4.68 -18.24 -7.10
C SER A 25 3.93 -18.20 -5.78
N LYS A 26 4.68 -18.51 -4.71
CA LYS A 26 4.19 -18.64 -3.34
C LYS A 26 3.21 -17.51 -2.98
N SER A 27 2.17 -17.90 -2.26
CA SER A 27 1.05 -17.17 -1.64
C SER A 27 1.28 -15.76 -1.04
N ASN A 28 2.50 -15.22 -1.03
CA ASN A 28 2.78 -13.87 -0.52
C ASN A 28 2.52 -12.78 -1.57
N ASP A 29 2.66 -13.09 -2.87
CA ASP A 29 2.57 -12.07 -3.94
C ASP A 29 1.15 -11.52 -4.14
N LEU A 30 0.12 -12.33 -3.89
CA LEU A 30 -1.29 -11.89 -3.89
C LEU A 30 -1.63 -11.02 -2.66
N GLN A 31 -0.94 -11.25 -1.55
CA GLN A 31 -1.14 -10.49 -0.32
C GLN A 31 -0.70 -9.03 -0.47
N TYR A 32 0.31 -8.76 -1.31
CA TYR A 32 0.84 -7.42 -1.51
C TYR A 32 -0.03 -6.52 -2.41
N LEU A 33 -0.72 -7.10 -3.39
CA LEU A 33 -1.67 -6.36 -4.23
C LEU A 33 -2.97 -6.08 -3.51
N ASP A 34 -3.45 -7.05 -2.74
CA ASP A 34 -4.58 -6.84 -1.84
C ASP A 34 -4.24 -5.73 -0.82
N GLN A 35 -3.01 -5.70 -0.31
CA GLN A 35 -2.52 -4.59 0.50
C GLN A 35 -2.46 -3.29 -0.30
N PHE A 36 -1.90 -3.26 -1.52
CA PHE A 36 -1.81 -2.05 -2.35
C PHE A 36 -3.17 -1.46 -2.73
N GLY A 37 -4.14 -2.31 -3.11
CA GLY A 37 -5.52 -1.90 -3.32
C GLY A 37 -6.11 -1.29 -2.06
N LYS A 38 -5.92 -1.94 -0.90
CA LYS A 38 -6.34 -1.40 0.41
C LYS A 38 -5.64 -0.07 0.75
N PHE A 39 -4.38 0.11 0.36
CA PHE A 39 -3.64 1.36 0.55
C PHE A 39 -4.21 2.50 -0.29
N LYS A 40 -4.47 2.24 -1.57
CA LYS A 40 -5.08 3.24 -2.47
C LYS A 40 -6.45 3.65 -1.94
N THR A 41 -7.28 2.68 -1.54
CA THR A 41 -8.58 2.94 -0.91
C THR A 41 -8.43 3.75 0.38
N LEU A 42 -7.43 3.45 1.21
CA LEU A 42 -7.17 4.19 2.44
C LEU A 42 -6.86 5.67 2.20
N LEU A 43 -6.06 6.00 1.17
CA LEU A 43 -5.79 7.39 0.80
C LEU A 43 -7.04 8.10 0.28
N VAL A 44 -7.92 7.39 -0.43
CA VAL A 44 -9.23 7.95 -0.83
C VAL A 44 -10.10 8.21 0.40
N ASP A 45 -10.15 7.27 1.33
CA ASP A 45 -11.02 7.34 2.52
C ASP A 45 -10.53 8.36 3.55
N VAL A 46 -9.22 8.65 3.59
CA VAL A 46 -8.67 9.61 4.56
C VAL A 46 -8.81 11.06 4.13
N GLN A 47 -8.92 11.33 2.83
CA GLN A 47 -9.13 12.69 2.33
C GLN A 47 -10.37 13.40 2.90
N PRO A 48 -11.58 12.80 2.90
CA PRO A 48 -12.75 13.45 3.51
C PRO A 48 -12.59 13.64 5.01
N ILE A 49 -11.86 12.77 5.70
CA ILE A 49 -11.52 12.93 7.11
C ILE A 49 -10.64 14.16 7.30
N ILE A 50 -9.57 14.30 6.52
CA ILE A 50 -8.66 15.45 6.61
C ILE A 50 -9.41 16.76 6.31
N LYS A 51 -10.28 16.77 5.29
CA LYS A 51 -11.13 17.93 4.99
C LYS A 51 -12.01 18.33 6.18
N LYS A 52 -12.67 17.37 6.81
CA LYS A 52 -13.49 17.62 8.01
C LYS A 52 -12.66 18.09 9.20
N VAL A 53 -11.46 17.55 9.39
CA VAL A 53 -10.55 18.04 10.42
C VAL A 53 -10.18 19.50 10.16
N ILE A 54 -9.83 19.86 8.92
CA ILE A 54 -9.54 21.25 8.55
C ILE A 54 -10.74 22.17 8.85
N GLU A 55 -11.96 21.74 8.54
CA GLU A 55 -13.19 22.52 8.83
C GLU A 55 -13.43 22.72 10.35
N ASP A 56 -13.11 21.72 11.17
CA ASP A 56 -13.36 21.72 12.62
C ASP A 56 -12.18 22.27 13.46
N ILE A 57 -11.03 22.56 12.84
CA ILE A 57 -9.91 23.20 13.52
C ILE A 57 -10.27 24.68 13.81
N PRO A 58 -9.98 25.20 15.03
CA PRO A 58 -10.18 26.62 15.32
C PRO A 58 -9.37 27.52 14.39
N ALA A 59 -9.97 28.60 13.90
CA ALA A 59 -9.34 29.54 12.97
C ALA A 59 -8.40 30.56 13.65
N ASP A 60 -7.85 30.24 14.82
CA ASP A 60 -6.91 31.12 15.53
C ASP A 60 -5.45 30.81 15.15
N TYR A 61 -4.57 31.81 15.36
CA TYR A 61 -3.16 31.73 14.95
C TYR A 61 -2.40 30.53 15.52
N SER A 62 -2.81 30.01 16.69
CA SER A 62 -2.16 28.83 17.28
C SER A 62 -2.37 27.57 16.43
N TYR A 63 -3.38 27.58 15.54
CA TYR A 63 -3.70 26.45 14.68
C TYR A 63 -3.21 26.55 13.22
N ASP A 64 -2.68 27.70 12.80
CA ASP A 64 -2.28 27.96 11.40
C ASP A 64 -1.35 26.88 10.84
N LYS A 65 -0.37 26.47 11.64
CA LYS A 65 0.55 25.39 11.26
C LYS A 65 -0.20 24.09 10.95
N TYR A 66 -1.16 23.69 11.76
CA TYR A 66 -1.89 22.44 11.56
C TYR A 66 -2.83 22.52 10.37
N HIS A 67 -3.42 23.69 10.11
CA HIS A 67 -4.15 23.95 8.87
C HIS A 67 -3.24 23.73 7.64
N GLN A 68 -2.06 24.36 7.64
CA GLN A 68 -1.10 24.25 6.54
C GLN A 68 -0.58 22.82 6.36
N ASP A 69 -0.21 22.14 7.44
CA ASP A 69 0.24 20.74 7.42
C ASP A 69 -0.80 19.85 6.73
N LEU A 70 -2.07 19.98 7.12
CA LEU A 70 -3.16 19.15 6.58
C LEU A 70 -3.55 19.52 5.14
N GLN A 71 -3.52 20.81 4.79
CA GLN A 71 -3.71 21.26 3.41
C GLN A 71 -2.59 20.74 2.50
N ASN A 72 -1.34 20.74 2.97
CA ASN A 72 -0.20 20.22 2.23
C ASN A 72 -0.33 18.71 1.97
N ILE A 73 -0.78 17.93 2.96
CA ILE A 73 -1.06 16.50 2.77
C ILE A 73 -2.15 16.30 1.71
N LEU A 74 -3.28 17.03 1.80
CA LEU A 74 -4.35 16.92 0.81
C LEU A 74 -3.89 17.28 -0.59
N LYS A 75 -3.09 18.33 -0.72
CA LYS A 75 -2.51 18.76 -2.00
C LYS A 75 -1.63 17.65 -2.57
N LYS A 76 -0.68 17.13 -1.79
CA LYS A 76 0.22 16.04 -2.22
C LYS A 76 -0.52 14.78 -2.66
N ILE A 77 -1.55 14.36 -1.91
CA ILE A 77 -2.37 13.20 -2.27
C ILE A 77 -3.02 13.39 -3.65
N ASN A 78 -3.48 14.59 -3.97
CA ASN A 78 -4.22 14.90 -5.20
C ASN A 78 -3.36 15.33 -6.38
N GLU A 79 -2.13 15.78 -6.14
CA GLU A 79 -1.20 16.15 -7.21
C GLU A 79 -0.81 14.92 -8.03
N LYS A 80 -0.82 15.06 -9.37
CA LYS A 80 -0.15 14.10 -10.24
C LYS A 80 1.34 14.17 -9.98
N SER A 81 2.00 13.03 -9.95
CA SER A 81 3.46 12.99 -9.89
C SER A 81 4.02 12.72 -11.30
N GLY A 82 5.34 12.63 -11.40
CA GLY A 82 5.99 11.89 -12.49
C GLY A 82 6.60 10.62 -11.93
N ASN A 83 6.00 10.05 -10.87
CA ASN A 83 6.54 8.95 -10.12
C ASN A 83 5.66 7.71 -10.29
N VAL A 84 6.21 6.58 -9.93
CA VAL A 84 5.43 5.35 -9.81
C VAL A 84 4.32 5.55 -8.77
N CYS A 85 3.07 5.27 -9.15
CA CYS A 85 1.87 5.39 -8.30
C CYS A 85 2.04 4.71 -6.96
N SER A 86 2.64 3.52 -6.92
CA SER A 86 2.85 2.84 -5.65
C SER A 86 3.79 3.61 -4.74
N GLU A 87 4.90 4.13 -5.28
CA GLU A 87 5.87 4.92 -4.51
C GLU A 87 5.24 6.23 -4.03
N LYS A 88 4.49 6.92 -4.88
CA LYS A 88 3.74 8.12 -4.49
C LYS A 88 2.80 7.85 -3.32
N HIS A 89 1.93 6.86 -3.45
CA HIS A 89 0.96 6.52 -2.39
C HIS A 89 1.64 6.11 -1.08
N PHE A 90 2.77 5.40 -1.15
CA PHE A 90 3.54 5.08 0.05
C PHE A 90 4.13 6.32 0.71
N ASN A 91 4.67 7.25 -0.07
CA ASN A 91 5.23 8.50 0.44
C ASN A 91 4.15 9.37 1.08
N ASP A 92 3.01 9.55 0.42
CA ASP A 92 1.87 10.33 0.92
C ASP A 92 1.39 9.78 2.28
N LEU A 93 1.29 8.45 2.37
CA LEU A 93 0.88 7.80 3.61
C LEU A 93 1.94 7.89 4.70
N ALA A 94 3.21 7.69 4.36
CA ALA A 94 4.31 7.81 5.31
C ALA A 94 4.34 9.22 5.93
N GLU A 95 4.04 10.25 5.13
CA GLU A 95 3.95 11.62 5.61
C GLU A 95 2.78 11.83 6.57
N LEU A 96 1.59 11.31 6.23
CA LEU A 96 0.43 11.35 7.13
C LEU A 96 0.69 10.60 8.45
N VAL A 97 1.35 9.44 8.39
CA VAL A 97 1.75 8.66 9.57
C VAL A 97 2.77 9.42 10.42
N LYS A 98 3.75 10.07 9.78
CA LYS A 98 4.73 10.90 10.48
C LYS A 98 4.04 12.06 11.21
N LEU A 99 3.15 12.77 10.52
CA LEU A 99 2.43 13.92 11.07
C LEU A 99 1.59 13.54 12.30
N THR A 100 0.75 12.52 12.15
CA THR A 100 -0.09 12.02 13.25
C THR A 100 0.73 11.47 14.42
N LYS A 101 1.89 10.84 14.15
CA LYS A 101 2.82 10.40 15.19
C LYS A 101 3.40 11.60 15.95
N GLU A 102 3.78 12.67 15.26
CA GLU A 102 4.26 13.91 15.90
C GLU A 102 3.20 14.52 16.80
N TYR A 103 1.94 14.60 16.35
CA TYR A 103 0.84 15.12 17.15
C TYR A 103 0.50 14.24 18.37
N SER A 104 0.85 12.96 18.33
CA SER A 104 0.64 12.01 19.43
C SER A 104 1.74 12.00 20.50
N LYS A 105 2.87 12.70 20.29
CA LYS A 105 4.00 12.69 21.23
C LYS A 105 3.59 13.23 22.61
N LYS A 106 4.20 12.70 23.68
CA LYS A 106 3.91 13.13 25.07
C LYS A 106 4.03 14.65 25.26
N GLY A 107 5.09 15.24 24.70
CA GLY A 107 5.35 16.69 24.72
C GLY A 107 4.72 17.48 23.56
N ALA A 108 3.81 16.89 22.78
CA ALA A 108 3.13 17.65 21.73
C ALA A 108 2.23 18.75 22.34
N PRO A 109 2.13 19.92 21.68
CA PRO A 109 1.25 21.02 22.09
C PRO A 109 -0.20 20.56 22.24
N ALA A 110 -0.99 21.32 22.99
CA ALA A 110 -2.40 21.00 23.24
C ALA A 110 -3.21 21.03 21.94
N GLU A 111 -2.87 21.95 21.05
CA GLU A 111 -3.43 22.15 19.72
C GLU A 111 -3.23 20.91 18.85
N ALA A 112 -1.99 20.39 18.78
CA ALA A 112 -1.67 19.15 18.05
C ALA A 112 -2.50 17.96 18.56
N LYS A 113 -2.64 17.83 19.88
CA LYS A 113 -3.46 16.79 20.51
C LYS A 113 -4.95 16.98 20.19
N LYS A 114 -5.43 18.22 20.10
CA LYS A 114 -6.81 18.54 19.71
C LYS A 114 -7.07 18.17 18.25
N VAL A 115 -6.14 18.50 17.34
CA VAL A 115 -6.20 18.07 15.94
C VAL A 115 -6.28 16.55 15.83
N LEU A 116 -5.45 15.82 16.60
CA LEU A 116 -5.50 14.36 16.63
C LEU A 116 -6.84 13.82 17.13
N ARG A 117 -7.50 14.49 18.08
CA ARG A 117 -8.86 14.14 18.53
C ARG A 117 -9.90 14.35 17.43
N LEU A 118 -9.76 15.38 16.60
CA LEU A 118 -10.65 15.59 15.44
C LEU A 118 -10.51 14.45 14.43
N PHE A 119 -9.29 13.97 14.16
CA PHE A 119 -9.12 12.76 13.34
C PHE A 119 -9.88 11.55 13.89
N VAL A 120 -9.85 11.36 15.21
CA VAL A 120 -10.59 10.28 15.87
C VAL A 120 -12.11 10.49 15.78
N LYS A 121 -12.57 11.74 15.91
CA LYS A 121 -13.99 12.13 15.79
C LYS A 121 -14.52 11.86 14.38
N HIS A 122 -13.82 12.30 13.34
CA HIS A 122 -14.29 12.21 11.95
C HIS A 122 -14.00 10.89 11.27
N GLY A 123 -12.97 10.16 11.69
CA GLY A 123 -12.55 8.95 10.99
C GLY A 123 -13.30 7.68 11.32
N HIS A 124 -14.36 7.75 12.14
CA HIS A 124 -14.97 6.60 12.83
C HIS A 124 -13.92 5.73 13.54
N ARG A 125 -13.90 5.78 14.87
CA ARG A 125 -12.90 5.14 15.74
C ARG A 125 -12.50 3.73 15.31
N ASP A 126 -13.43 2.93 14.77
CA ASP A 126 -13.19 1.55 14.33
C ASP A 126 -12.58 1.41 12.93
N TYR A 127 -12.93 2.28 11.99
CA TYR A 127 -12.39 2.22 10.62
C TYR A 127 -10.90 2.58 10.63
N LEU A 128 -10.57 3.76 11.16
CA LEU A 128 -9.17 4.17 11.30
C LEU A 128 -8.39 3.23 12.21
N LYS A 129 -8.95 2.70 13.31
CA LYS A 129 -8.22 1.75 14.18
C LYS A 129 -7.91 0.44 13.45
N LYS A 130 -8.86 -0.12 12.69
CA LYS A 130 -8.63 -1.34 11.88
C LYS A 130 -7.60 -1.09 10.79
N GLN A 131 -7.67 0.05 10.12
CA GLN A 131 -6.75 0.37 9.04
C GLN A 131 -5.35 0.74 9.55
N TRP A 132 -5.24 1.55 10.60
CA TRP A 132 -3.96 1.94 11.21
C TRP A 132 -3.19 0.74 11.75
N PHE A 133 -3.90 -0.25 12.32
CA PHE A 133 -3.27 -1.49 12.79
C PHE A 133 -2.73 -2.33 11.63
N ARG A 134 -3.36 -2.28 10.45
CA ARG A 134 -2.86 -2.92 9.23
C ARG A 134 -1.63 -2.18 8.70
N LEU A 135 -1.68 -0.84 8.67
CA LEU A 135 -0.56 0.00 8.23
C LEU A 135 0.71 -0.22 9.05
N LYS A 136 0.60 -0.31 10.38
CA LYS A 136 1.74 -0.56 11.27
C LYS A 136 2.44 -1.90 11.03
N LYS A 137 1.77 -2.87 10.42
CA LYS A 137 2.33 -4.21 10.15
C LYS A 137 3.06 -4.28 8.80
N ILE A 138 2.98 -3.24 7.99
CA ILE A 138 3.52 -3.26 6.64
C ILE A 138 4.92 -2.66 6.66
N ASP A 139 5.89 -3.51 6.35
CA ASP A 139 7.27 -3.09 6.13
C ASP A 139 7.38 -2.52 4.70
N LEU A 140 7.32 -1.20 4.60
CA LEU A 140 7.38 -0.47 3.33
C LEU A 140 8.70 -0.72 2.58
N ALA A 141 9.82 -0.87 3.30
CA ALA A 141 11.11 -1.13 2.68
C ALA A 141 11.16 -2.53 2.08
N LYS A 142 10.63 -3.53 2.80
CA LYS A 142 10.49 -4.90 2.29
C LYS A 142 9.57 -4.95 1.07
N LEU A 143 8.45 -4.24 1.11
CA LEU A 143 7.51 -4.16 -0.01
C LEU A 143 8.17 -3.58 -1.27
N ARG A 144 8.91 -2.46 -1.12
CA ARG A 144 9.67 -1.85 -2.21
C ARG A 144 10.68 -2.82 -2.82
N LYS A 145 11.43 -3.54 -1.99
CA LYS A 145 12.40 -4.55 -2.44
C LYS A 145 11.72 -5.68 -3.23
N ASN A 146 10.55 -6.12 -2.79
CA ASN A 146 9.81 -7.19 -3.48
C ASN A 146 9.32 -6.74 -4.86
N ILE A 147 8.80 -5.53 -5.00
CA ILE A 147 8.34 -5.00 -6.30
C ILE A 147 9.47 -5.00 -7.33
N LEU A 148 10.69 -4.65 -6.92
CA LEU A 148 11.88 -4.67 -7.79
C LEU A 148 12.29 -6.07 -8.25
N GLN A 149 11.85 -7.11 -7.55
CA GLN A 149 12.14 -8.52 -7.86
C GLN A 149 11.03 -9.19 -8.67
N MET A 150 9.90 -8.51 -8.92
CA MET A 150 8.79 -9.06 -9.70
C MET A 150 9.12 -9.12 -11.20
N ASP A 151 8.49 -10.09 -11.89
CA ASP A 151 8.55 -10.18 -13.35
C ASP A 151 7.90 -8.94 -13.98
N LYS A 152 8.66 -8.25 -14.84
CA LYS A 152 8.22 -7.02 -15.52
C LYS A 152 7.05 -7.24 -16.49
N SER A 153 6.89 -8.47 -16.98
CA SER A 153 5.78 -8.85 -17.86
C SER A 153 4.47 -9.06 -17.10
N ASP A 154 4.55 -9.23 -15.78
CA ASP A 154 3.39 -9.43 -14.92
C ASP A 154 2.50 -8.18 -14.92
N LYS A 155 1.18 -8.37 -15.15
CA LYS A 155 0.17 -7.31 -15.05
C LYS A 155 0.22 -6.59 -13.70
N LYS A 156 0.63 -7.31 -12.65
CA LYS A 156 0.80 -6.80 -11.29
C LYS A 156 1.97 -5.84 -11.17
N PHE A 157 3.10 -6.16 -11.78
CA PHE A 157 4.23 -5.24 -11.88
C PHE A 157 3.79 -3.97 -12.61
N LYS A 158 3.12 -4.11 -13.76
CA LYS A 158 2.59 -2.96 -14.52
C LYS A 158 1.66 -2.07 -13.71
N ALA A 159 0.73 -2.65 -12.93
CA ALA A 159 -0.18 -1.90 -12.08
C ALA A 159 0.54 -1.20 -10.90
N LEU A 160 1.60 -1.79 -10.37
CA LEU A 160 2.40 -1.21 -9.30
C LEU A 160 3.39 -0.16 -9.81
N THR A 161 3.87 -0.29 -11.04
CA THR A 161 4.82 0.63 -11.70
C THR A 161 4.16 1.63 -12.64
N GLU A 162 2.83 1.68 -12.68
CA GLU A 162 2.09 2.72 -13.42
C GLU A 162 2.47 4.09 -12.87
N MET A 163 2.57 5.08 -13.75
CA MET A 163 2.94 6.42 -13.34
C MET A 163 1.70 7.22 -12.98
N CYS A 164 1.78 7.82 -11.80
CA CYS A 164 0.89 8.85 -11.29
C CYS A 164 1.60 10.17 -11.49
#